data_AF-A0A934AEN9-F1
#
_entry.id   AF-A0A934AEN9-F1
#
_cell.length_a   1.000
_cell.length_b   1.000
_cell.length_c   1.000
_cell.angle_alpha   90.00
_cell.angle_beta   90.00
_cell.angle_gamma   90.00
#
_symmetry.space_group_name_H-M   'P 1'
#
loop_
_entity.id
_entity.type
_entity.pdbx_description
1 polymer ?
#
loop_
_entity_poly.entity_id
_entity_poly.type
_entity_poly.pdbx_seq_one_letter_code
_entity_poly.pdbx_strand_id
1 'polypeptide(L)'
;EGMEEVAALVKAHPLHAILDPLTAPKTWEEKILFLADKMVKYKIIGVDGRFALWNAEHLPAGQQAILDASYPKVKELEKEIAKLA
;
A
#
# COMPACT_ATOMS: atom_id res chain seq x y z
N GLU A 1 11.15 19.82 14.55
CA GLU A 1 11.83 18.52 14.72
C GLU A 1 11.16 17.50 13.81
N GLY A 2 11.93 16.60 13.20
CA GLY A 2 11.45 15.52 12.35
C GLY A 2 12.40 14.34 12.41
N MET A 3 11.90 13.14 12.17
CA MET A 3 12.71 11.91 12.10
C MET A 3 13.17 11.72 10.66
N GLU A 4 14.33 12.29 10.33
CA GLU A 4 14.89 12.26 8.98
C GLU A 4 15.11 10.83 8.48
N GLU A 5 15.52 9.92 9.37
CA GLU A 5 15.70 8.50 9.05
C GLU A 5 14.40 7.79 8.61
N VAL A 6 13.23 8.22 9.10
CA VAL A 6 11.93 7.57 8.79
C VAL A 6 11.21 8.28 7.64
N ALA A 7 11.61 9.51 7.30
CA ALA A 7 10.96 10.31 6.28
C ALA A 7 10.97 9.65 4.90
N ALA A 8 12.04 8.90 4.56
CA ALA A 8 12.13 8.14 3.32
C ALA A 8 11.09 7.01 3.26
N LEU A 9 10.95 6.24 4.36
CA LEU A 9 9.99 5.14 4.48
C LEU A 9 8.54 5.63 4.35
N VAL A 10 8.21 6.77 4.95
CA VAL A 10 6.85 7.33 4.92
C VAL A 10 6.44 7.80 3.53
N LYS A 11 7.37 8.26 2.70
CA LYS A 11 7.07 8.72 1.33
C LYS A 11 6.54 7.60 0.44
N ALA A 12 6.99 6.36 0.65
CA ALA A 12 6.56 5.20 -0.13
C ALA A 12 5.27 4.56 0.40
N HIS A 13 4.77 4.98 1.57
CA HIS A 13 3.62 4.36 2.24
C HIS A 13 2.23 4.62 1.62
N PRO A 14 1.92 5.78 1.01
CA PRO A 14 0.60 6.00 0.40
C PRO A 14 0.31 5.01 -0.72
N LEU A 15 -0.94 4.53 -0.83
CA LEU A 15 -1.31 3.50 -1.81
C LEU A 15 -0.90 3.85 -3.25
N HIS A 16 -1.11 5.10 -3.67
CA HIS A 16 -0.81 5.56 -5.01
C HIS A 16 0.70 5.56 -5.34
N ALA A 17 1.59 5.49 -4.35
CA ALA A 17 3.04 5.44 -4.57
C ALA A 17 3.45 4.19 -5.38
N ILE A 18 2.67 3.09 -5.31
CA ILE A 18 2.91 1.87 -6.10
C ILE A 18 2.82 2.10 -7.63
N LEU A 19 2.17 3.20 -8.06
CA LEU A 19 1.96 3.52 -9.47
C LEU A 19 3.14 4.28 -10.09
N ASP A 20 3.98 4.92 -9.27
CA ASP A 20 5.14 5.68 -9.71
C ASP A 20 6.44 4.92 -9.39
N PRO A 21 7.23 4.49 -10.40
CA PRO A 21 8.49 3.77 -10.19
C PRO A 21 9.53 4.52 -9.33
N LEU A 22 9.42 5.85 -9.22
CA LEU A 22 10.34 6.65 -8.41
C LEU A 22 10.02 6.57 -6.92
N THR A 23 8.74 6.48 -6.57
CA THR A 23 8.23 6.52 -5.19
C THR A 23 7.69 5.18 -4.69
N ALA A 24 7.56 4.18 -5.56
CA ALA A 24 7.17 2.83 -5.19
C ALA A 24 8.15 2.21 -4.17
N PRO A 25 7.66 1.40 -3.21
CA PRO A 25 8.50 0.68 -2.24
C PRO A 25 9.56 -0.20 -2.92
N LYS A 26 10.83 -0.02 -2.55
CA LYS A 26 11.98 -0.75 -3.09
C LYS A 26 12.61 -1.64 -2.04
N THR A 27 12.85 -1.12 -0.84
CA THR A 27 13.46 -1.87 0.26
C THR A 27 12.44 -2.74 1.00
N TRP A 28 12.94 -3.64 1.82
CA TRP A 28 12.11 -4.55 2.60
C TRP A 28 11.23 -3.79 3.61
N GLU A 29 11.83 -2.83 4.31
CA GLU A 29 11.17 -1.97 5.29
C GLU A 29 10.07 -1.13 4.64
N GLU A 30 10.32 -0.59 3.45
CA GLU A 30 9.32 0.15 2.66
C GLU A 30 8.15 -0.75 2.26
N LYS A 31 8.43 -1.98 1.79
CA LYS A 31 7.41 -2.95 1.38
C LYS A 31 6.54 -3.39 2.56
N ILE A 32 7.13 -3.67 3.71
CA ILE A 32 6.41 -4.01 4.94
C ILE A 32 5.55 -2.83 5.39
N LEU A 33 6.11 -1.62 5.46
CA LEU A 33 5.38 -0.44 5.90
C LEU A 33 4.24 -0.08 4.93
N PHE A 34 4.43 -0.24 3.62
CA PHE A 34 3.37 -0.05 2.61
C PHE A 34 2.19 -1.00 2.82
N LEU A 35 2.48 -2.26 3.18
CA LEU A 35 1.47 -3.28 3.46
C LEU A 35 0.81 -3.11 4.84
N ALA A 36 1.49 -2.48 5.80
CA ALA A 36 0.93 -2.19 7.11
C ALA A 36 -0.23 -1.16 6.99
N ASP A 37 -1.46 -1.60 7.22
CA ASP A 37 -2.64 -0.75 7.07
C ASP A 37 -2.96 0.05 8.35
N LYS A 38 -3.41 1.29 8.18
CA LYS A 38 -3.89 2.18 9.25
C LYS A 38 -5.41 2.11 9.45
N MET A 39 -6.16 1.48 8.54
CA MET A 39 -7.63 1.51 8.59
C MET A 39 -8.26 0.50 9.55
N VAL A 40 -7.50 -0.46 10.07
CA VAL A 40 -7.97 -1.46 11.02
C VAL A 40 -7.24 -1.32 12.35
N LYS A 41 -7.92 -0.77 13.36
CA LYS A 41 -7.37 -0.60 14.72
C LYS A 41 -7.19 -1.91 15.48
N TYR A 42 -7.96 -2.95 15.18
CA TYR A 42 -8.03 -4.18 15.98
C TYR A 42 -8.14 -5.47 15.15
N LYS A 43 -7.82 -5.44 13.85
CA LYS A 43 -7.91 -6.60 12.97
C LYS A 43 -6.72 -6.64 12.01
N ILE A 44 -6.21 -7.84 11.76
CA ILE A 44 -5.29 -8.08 10.65
C ILE A 44 -6.16 -8.45 9.45
N ILE A 45 -6.04 -7.69 8.37
CA ILE A 45 -6.72 -7.98 7.10
C ILE A 45 -5.67 -8.14 6.01
N GLY A 46 -5.90 -9.07 5.09
CA GLY A 46 -5.06 -9.22 3.89
C GLY A 46 -5.31 -8.10 2.88
N VAL A 47 -4.52 -8.08 1.80
CA VAL A 47 -4.64 -7.07 0.73
C VAL A 47 -6.07 -7.00 0.19
N ASP A 48 -6.73 -8.14 -0.02
CA ASP A 48 -8.09 -8.17 -0.55
C ASP A 48 -9.11 -7.49 0.38
N GLY A 49 -8.98 -7.72 1.69
CA GLY A 49 -9.82 -7.08 2.69
C GLY A 49 -9.63 -5.56 2.72
N ARG A 50 -8.39 -5.09 2.54
CA ARG A 50 -8.06 -3.66 2.50
C ARG A 50 -8.71 -2.96 1.29
N PHE A 51 -8.61 -3.57 0.11
CA PHE A 51 -9.24 -3.02 -1.10
C PHE A 51 -10.77 -3.04 -1.03
N ALA A 52 -11.36 -4.06 -0.39
CA ALA A 52 -12.80 -4.09 -0.15
C ALA A 52 -13.28 -2.90 0.71
N LEU A 53 -12.51 -2.51 1.73
CA LEU A 53 -12.83 -1.33 2.55
C LEU A 53 -12.81 -0.04 1.73
N TRP A 54 -11.81 0.17 0.88
CA TRP A 54 -11.76 1.36 0.01
C TRP A 54 -12.85 1.39 -1.05
N ASN A 55 -13.21 0.24 -1.62
CA ASN A 55 -14.32 0.14 -2.57
C ASN A 55 -15.68 0.47 -1.92
N ALA A 56 -15.84 0.18 -0.63
CA ALA A 56 -17.07 0.48 0.11
C ALA A 56 -17.28 1.99 0.37
N GLU A 57 -16.22 2.81 0.25
CA GLU A 57 -16.31 4.27 0.40
C GLU A 57 -16.94 4.97 -0.81
N HIS A 58 -17.29 4.24 -1.88
CA HIS A 58 -17.88 4.78 -3.10
C HIS A 58 -17.10 5.99 -3.67
N LEU A 59 -15.79 5.79 -3.86
CA LEU A 59 -14.86 6.83 -4.25
C LEU A 59 -15.23 7.50 -5.59
N PRO A 60 -14.89 8.79 -5.78
CA PRO A 60 -15.01 9.44 -7.08
C PRO A 60 -14.25 8.70 -8.19
N ALA A 61 -14.75 8.73 -9.43
CA ALA A 61 -14.25 7.93 -10.55
C ALA A 61 -12.72 8.01 -10.76
N GLY A 62 -12.10 9.19 -10.58
CA GLY A 62 -10.65 9.34 -10.71
C GLY A 62 -9.86 8.60 -9.61
N GLN A 63 -10.39 8.55 -8.39
CA GLN A 63 -9.78 7.83 -7.28
C GLN A 63 -10.04 6.32 -7.39
N GLN A 64 -11.23 5.93 -7.85
CA GLN A 64 -11.57 4.54 -8.15
C GLN A 64 -10.62 3.97 -9.22
N ALA A 65 -10.33 4.73 -10.29
CA ALA A 65 -9.40 4.29 -11.33
C ALA A 65 -7.97 4.06 -10.79
N ILE A 66 -7.52 4.89 -9.84
CA ILE A 66 -6.23 4.70 -9.15
C ILE A 66 -6.25 3.43 -8.29
N LEU A 67 -7.35 3.19 -7.57
CA LEU A 67 -7.54 1.99 -6.75
C LEU A 67 -7.51 0.73 -7.63
N ASP A 68 -8.30 0.71 -8.70
CA ASP A 68 -8.38 -0.41 -9.63
C ASP A 68 -7.02 -0.72 -10.29
N ALA A 69 -6.27 0.32 -10.69
CA ALA A 69 -4.93 0.16 -11.26
C ALA A 69 -3.88 -0.32 -10.24
N SER A 70 -4.06 0.03 -8.96
CA SER A 70 -3.15 -0.36 -7.88
C SER A 70 -3.32 -1.83 -7.48
N TYR A 71 -4.55 -2.35 -7.49
CA TYR A 71 -4.86 -3.70 -7.02
C TYR A 71 -3.97 -4.82 -7.59
N PRO A 72 -3.83 -5.00 -8.92
CA PRO A 72 -3.00 -6.09 -9.46
C PRO A 72 -1.53 -5.94 -9.07
N LYS A 73 -1.01 -4.71 -8.97
CA LYS A 73 0.38 -4.44 -8.57
C LYS A 73 0.62 -4.81 -7.10
N VAL A 74 -0.32 -4.46 -6.22
CA VAL A 74 -0.22 -4.81 -4.79
C VAL A 74 -0.33 -6.32 -4.59
N LYS A 75 -1.16 -7.03 -5.38
CA LYS A 75 -1.23 -8.50 -5.31
C LYS A 75 0.05 -9.19 -5.79
N GLU A 76 0.71 -8.66 -6.81
CA GLU A 76 2.03 -9.18 -7.20
C GLU A 76 3.08 -8.95 -6.12
N LEU A 77 3.08 -7.76 -5.49
CA LEU A 77 3.95 -7.48 -4.36
C LEU A 77 3.67 -8.40 -3.16
N GLU A 78 2.41 -8.66 -2.83
CA GLU A 78 2.02 -9.60 -1.77
C GLU A 78 2.59 -11.01 -2.03
N LYS A 79 2.50 -11.49 -3.28
CA LYS A 79 3.07 -12.79 -3.68
C LYS A 79 4.59 -12.80 -3.60
N GLU A 80 5.26 -11.71 -3.97
CA GLU A 80 6.71 -11.58 -3.88
C GLU A 80 7.17 -11.75 -2.42
N ILE A 81 6.55 -11.03 -1.49
CA ILE A 81 6.85 -11.12 -0.06
C ILE A 81 6.60 -12.52 0.48
N ALA A 82 5.46 -13.14 0.14
CA ALA A 82 5.08 -14.46 0.66
C ALA A 82 5.98 -15.60 0.15
N LYS A 83 6.64 -15.44 -1.00
CA LYS A 83 7.61 -16.42 -1.54
C LYS A 83 9.01 -16.31 -0.92
N LEU A 84 9.29 -15.20 -0.25
CA LEU A 84 10.57 -14.92 0.40
C LEU A 84 10.57 -15.30 1.89
N ALA A 85 9.42 -15.70 2.43
CA ALA A 85 9.22 -16.21 3.79
C ALA A 85 9.26 -17.75 3.82
#